data_AF-A0A8X6PGA5-F1
#
_entry.id   AF-A0A8X6PGA5-F1
#
_cell.length_a   1.000
_cell.length_b   1.000
_cell.length_c   1.000
_cell.angle_alpha   90.00
_cell.angle_beta   90.00
_cell.angle_gamma   90.00
#
_symmetry.space_group_name_H-M   'P 1'
#
loop_
_entity.id
_entity.type
_entity.pdbx_description
1 polymer ?
#
loop_
_entity_poly.entity_id
_entity_poly.type
_entity_poly.pdbx_seq_one_letter_code
_entity_poly.pdbx_strand_id
1 'polypeptide(L)'
;MSSCKQNLQISSAESIAKHVPYGFAYAVAGPDGMMVKPPTVSRGKNAIDEFLRKLLDEEKLILDTLRYVMPMVFSLTDEANYTSSTQCSICENLSIGMS
;
A
#
# COMPACT_ATOMS: atom_id res chain seq x y z
N MET A 1 -23.74 -21.80 -55.79
CA MET A 1 -22.98 -21.77 -54.52
C MET A 1 -22.73 -20.31 -54.16
N SER A 2 -23.40 -19.79 -53.13
CA SER A 2 -23.30 -18.38 -52.75
C SER A 2 -22.08 -18.17 -51.87
N SER A 3 -21.12 -17.34 -52.32
CA SER A 3 -19.92 -17.00 -51.58
C SER A 3 -20.25 -15.98 -50.50
N CYS A 4 -20.03 -16.35 -49.22
CA CYS A 4 -20.11 -15.42 -48.10
C CYS A 4 -18.97 -14.40 -48.20
N LYS A 5 -19.30 -13.15 -48.55
CA LYS A 5 -18.35 -12.03 -48.50
C LYS A 5 -18.35 -11.44 -47.10
N GLN A 6 -17.33 -11.74 -46.30
CA GLN A 6 -17.13 -11.07 -45.02
C GLN A 6 -16.62 -9.64 -45.25
N ASN A 7 -17.28 -8.66 -44.65
CA ASN A 7 -16.85 -7.27 -44.68
C ASN A 7 -15.76 -7.05 -43.63
N LEU A 8 -14.49 -6.93 -44.08
CA LEU A 8 -13.32 -6.73 -43.22
C LEU A 8 -13.32 -5.38 -42.44
N GLN A 9 -14.25 -4.47 -42.74
CA GLN A 9 -14.40 -3.19 -42.03
C GLN A 9 -15.31 -3.29 -40.80
N ILE A 10 -15.99 -4.42 -40.58
CA ILE A 10 -16.93 -4.61 -39.46
C ILE A 10 -16.53 -5.87 -38.71
N SER A 11 -16.17 -5.71 -37.44
CA SER A 11 -15.96 -6.85 -36.53
C SER A 11 -17.27 -7.66 -36.43
N SER A 12 -17.22 -8.94 -36.78
CA SER A 12 -18.35 -9.86 -36.64
C SER A 12 -18.40 -10.54 -35.27
N ALA A 13 -17.64 -10.03 -34.29
CA ALA A 13 -17.57 -10.62 -32.97
C ALA A 13 -18.75 -10.16 -32.11
N GLU A 14 -19.65 -11.08 -31.76
CA GLU A 14 -20.69 -10.86 -30.76
C GLU A 14 -20.11 -11.01 -29.35
N SER A 15 -20.38 -10.04 -28.48
CA SER A 15 -20.02 -10.13 -27.05
C SER A 15 -20.95 -11.13 -26.36
N ILE A 16 -20.42 -12.32 -26.06
CA ILE A 16 -21.19 -13.40 -25.43
C ILE A 16 -21.31 -13.28 -23.90
N ALA A 17 -20.55 -12.38 -23.26
CA ALA A 17 -20.60 -12.17 -21.82
C ALA A 17 -20.12 -10.77 -21.42
N LYS A 18 -20.77 -10.18 -20.40
CA LYS A 18 -20.34 -8.95 -19.73
C LYS A 18 -19.88 -9.29 -18.31
N HIS A 19 -18.58 -9.23 -18.06
CA HIS A 19 -18.04 -9.37 -16.71
C HIS A 19 -18.21 -8.05 -15.97
N VAL A 20 -18.94 -8.09 -14.85
CA VAL A 20 -19.13 -6.93 -13.96
C VAL A 20 -18.48 -7.27 -12.61
N PRO A 21 -17.59 -6.41 -12.09
CA PRO A 21 -17.01 -6.59 -10.76
C PRO A 21 -18.10 -6.65 -9.69
N TYR A 22 -18.06 -7.69 -8.85
CA TYR A 22 -19.02 -7.90 -7.75
C TYR A 22 -18.38 -7.77 -6.36
N GLY A 23 -17.07 -7.65 -6.26
CA GLY A 23 -16.42 -7.53 -4.96
C GLY A 23 -14.93 -7.28 -5.07
N PHE A 24 -14.33 -6.96 -3.93
CA PHE A 24 -12.90 -6.72 -3.80
C PHE A 24 -12.41 -7.13 -2.42
N ALA A 25 -11.10 -7.31 -2.32
CA ALA A 25 -10.41 -7.44 -1.05
C ALA A 25 -9.06 -6.71 -1.13
N TYR A 26 -8.64 -6.08 -0.03
CA TYR A 26 -7.31 -5.48 0.10
C TYR A 26 -6.80 -5.59 1.53
N ALA A 27 -5.47 -5.55 1.68
CA ALA A 27 -4.77 -5.49 2.95
C ALA A 27 -3.84 -4.26 2.96
N VAL A 28 -3.66 -3.65 4.13
CA VAL A 28 -2.68 -2.57 4.34
C VAL A 28 -1.54 -3.16 5.16
N ALA A 29 -0.32 -3.09 4.62
CA ALA A 29 0.89 -3.55 5.27
C ALA A 29 1.73 -2.38 5.76
N GLY A 30 2.35 -2.55 6.93
CA GLY A 30 3.28 -1.59 7.52
C GLY A 30 4.69 -1.72 6.92
N PRO A 31 5.64 -0.89 7.39
CA PRO A 31 7.03 -0.93 6.92
C PRO A 31 7.74 -2.26 7.20
N ASP A 32 7.29 -3.00 8.19
CA ASP A 32 7.76 -4.34 8.55
C ASP A 32 7.15 -5.46 7.67
N GLY A 33 6.28 -5.09 6.72
CA GLY A 33 5.54 -6.03 5.88
C GLY A 33 4.36 -6.70 6.57
N MET A 34 4.12 -6.40 7.86
CA MET A 34 3.02 -6.98 8.63
C MET A 34 1.74 -6.20 8.40
N MET A 35 0.60 -6.90 8.46
CA MET A 35 -0.69 -6.26 8.31
C MET A 35 -1.00 -5.33 9.50
N VAL A 36 -1.28 -4.06 9.22
CA VAL A 36 -1.62 -3.08 10.27
C VAL A 36 -3.05 -3.26 10.81
N LYS A 37 -3.89 -3.98 10.06
CA LYS A 37 -5.28 -4.32 10.40
C LYS A 37 -5.75 -5.52 9.57
N PRO A 38 -6.86 -6.19 9.96
CA PRO A 38 -7.45 -7.26 9.16
C PRO A 38 -7.77 -6.83 7.70
N PRO A 39 -7.71 -7.75 6.72
CA PRO A 39 -8.03 -7.42 5.33
C PRO A 39 -9.47 -6.90 5.20
N THR A 40 -9.65 -5.86 4.39
CA THR A 40 -10.98 -5.38 4.04
C THR A 40 -11.51 -6.23 2.90
N VAL A 41 -12.74 -6.72 3.04
CA VAL A 41 -13.43 -7.52 2.01
C VAL A 41 -14.82 -6.93 1.83
N SER A 42 -15.20 -6.64 0.58
CA SER A 42 -16.57 -6.23 0.24
C SER A 42 -17.10 -6.99 -0.97
N ARG A 43 -18.42 -7.17 -0.98
CA ARG A 43 -19.19 -7.81 -2.05
C ARG A 43 -20.46 -7.00 -2.30
N GLY A 44 -20.74 -6.66 -3.55
CA GLY A 44 -21.92 -5.93 -3.97
C GLY A 44 -21.78 -5.40 -5.40
N LYS A 45 -22.91 -4.94 -5.97
CA LYS A 45 -22.97 -4.39 -7.34
C LYS A 45 -22.16 -3.11 -7.54
N ASN A 46 -21.80 -2.41 -6.46
CA ASN A 46 -21.07 -1.14 -6.48
C ASN A 46 -19.60 -1.33 -6.07
N ALA A 47 -19.03 -2.50 -6.36
CA ALA A 47 -17.70 -2.89 -5.89
C ALA A 47 -16.60 -1.87 -6.27
N ILE A 48 -16.69 -1.27 -7.46
CA ILE A 48 -15.69 -0.30 -7.93
C ILE A 48 -15.77 1.02 -7.15
N ASP A 49 -16.96 1.61 -7.04
CA ASP A 49 -17.13 2.89 -6.34
C ASP A 49 -16.75 2.75 -4.85
N GLU A 50 -17.16 1.65 -4.22
CA GLU A 50 -16.81 1.39 -2.84
C GLU A 50 -15.31 1.14 -2.67
N PHE A 51 -14.67 0.41 -3.59
CA PHE A 51 -13.23 0.18 -3.56
C PHE A 51 -12.44 1.48 -3.62
N LEU A 52 -12.77 2.35 -4.59
CA LEU A 52 -12.09 3.64 -4.74
C LEU A 52 -12.29 4.53 -3.51
N ARG A 53 -13.52 4.59 -2.98
CA ARG A 53 -13.80 5.35 -1.75
C ARG A 53 -12.98 4.82 -0.57
N LYS A 54 -12.90 3.50 -0.42
CA LYS A 54 -12.12 2.86 0.64
C LYS A 54 -10.63 3.16 0.50
N LEU A 55 -10.06 3.15 -0.71
CA LEU A 55 -8.67 3.51 -0.93
C LEU A 55 -8.36 4.96 -0.54
N LEU A 56 -9.25 5.90 -0.84
CA LEU A 56 -9.09 7.31 -0.41
C LEU A 56 -9.18 7.44 1.12
N ASP A 57 -10.07 6.69 1.76
CA ASP A 57 -10.13 6.62 3.23
C ASP A 57 -8.81 6.07 3.82
N GLU A 58 -8.23 5.02 3.22
CA GLU A 58 -6.92 4.49 3.63
C GLU A 58 -5.79 5.50 3.45
N GLU A 59 -5.72 6.15 2.29
CA GLU A 59 -4.70 7.17 1.99
C GLU A 59 -4.71 8.26 3.06
N LYS A 60 -5.91 8.78 3.38
CA LYS A 60 -6.06 9.81 4.40
C LYS A 60 -5.56 9.33 5.77
N LEU A 61 -5.97 8.15 6.21
CA LEU A 61 -5.55 7.58 7.50
C LEU A 61 -4.03 7.35 7.56
N ILE A 62 -3.45 6.84 6.49
CA ILE A 62 -2.01 6.60 6.39
C ILE A 62 -1.25 7.92 6.47
N LEU A 63 -1.67 8.93 5.70
CA LEU A 63 -1.03 10.26 5.72
C LEU A 63 -1.15 10.93 7.09
N ASP A 64 -2.32 10.85 7.74
CA ASP A 64 -2.52 11.40 9.08
C ASP A 64 -1.61 10.70 10.11
N THR A 65 -1.44 9.39 9.99
CA THR A 65 -0.53 8.60 10.84
C THR A 65 0.93 9.00 10.60
N LEU A 66 1.36 9.15 9.35
CA LEU A 66 2.75 9.50 9.00
C LEU A 66 3.10 10.96 9.37
N ARG A 67 2.12 11.87 9.34
CA ARG A 67 2.31 13.26 9.75
C ARG A 67 2.40 13.44 11.26
N TYR A 68 1.93 12.46 12.03
CA TYR A 68 2.04 12.51 13.47
C TYR A 68 3.51 12.45 13.89
N VAL A 69 4.02 13.58 14.40
CA VAL A 69 5.37 13.65 14.97
C VAL A 69 5.34 12.93 16.30
N MET A 70 5.83 11.69 16.30
CA MET A 70 5.98 10.93 17.53
C MET A 70 6.99 11.63 18.45
N PRO A 71 6.63 11.92 19.70
CA PRO A 71 7.57 12.55 20.63
C PRO A 71 8.78 11.62 20.83
N MET A 72 9.97 12.20 20.75
CA MET A 72 11.21 11.49 21.07
C MET A 72 11.21 11.22 22.58
N VAL A 73 10.92 9.97 22.96
CA VAL A 73 11.09 9.51 24.33
C VAL A 73 12.56 9.14 24.50
N PHE A 74 13.32 9.97 25.20
CA PHE A 74 14.72 9.76 25.49
C PHE A 74 14.89 9.56 26.99
N SER A 75 15.02 8.31 27.41
CA SER A 75 15.19 7.97 28.83
C SER A 75 16.61 8.21 29.32
N LEU A 76 16.83 8.27 30.63
CA LEU A 76 18.18 8.33 31.22
C LEU A 76 19.05 7.13 30.80
N THR A 77 18.42 5.97 30.56
CA THR A 77 19.11 4.79 30.04
C THR A 77 19.54 4.99 28.58
N ASP A 78 18.69 5.60 27.75
CA ASP A 78 19.04 5.92 26.36
C ASP A 78 20.18 6.95 26.30
N GLU A 79 20.19 7.92 27.21
CA GLU A 79 21.28 8.89 27.36
C GLU A 79 22.60 8.23 27.75
N ALA A 80 22.58 7.33 28.73
CA ALA A 80 23.76 6.56 29.12
C ALA A 80 24.28 5.67 27.98
N ASN A 81 23.38 5.02 27.24
CA ASN A 81 23.75 4.19 26.08
C ASN A 81 24.32 5.03 24.94
N TYR A 82 23.74 6.19 24.67
CA TYR A 82 24.22 7.10 23.63
C TYR A 82 25.60 7.66 23.96
N THR A 83 25.79 8.14 25.19
CA THR A 83 27.05 8.75 25.64
C THR A 83 28.20 7.74 25.76
N SER A 84 27.90 6.47 26.09
CA SER A 84 28.91 5.40 26.14
C SER A 84 29.12 4.67 24.81
N SER A 85 28.27 4.90 23.81
CA SER A 85 28.42 4.25 22.51
C SER A 85 29.66 4.76 21.78
N THR A 86 30.53 3.83 21.42
CA THR A 86 31.70 4.09 20.56
C THR A 86 31.39 3.83 19.08
N GLN A 87 30.18 3.33 18.77
CA GLN A 87 29.76 2.98 17.42
C GLN A 87 28.62 3.90 16.96
N CYS A 88 28.91 4.67 15.92
CA CYS A 88 27.92 5.52 15.26
C CYS A 88 26.97 4.67 14.40
N SER A 89 25.68 4.65 14.74
CA SER A 89 24.63 3.94 13.99
C SER A 89 24.33 4.54 12.61
N ILE A 90 24.69 5.82 12.39
CA ILE A 90 24.53 6.50 11.08
C ILE A 90 25.73 6.19 10.18
N CYS A 91 26.91 6.06 10.79
CA CYS A 91 28.17 6.04 10.08
C CYS A 91 28.64 4.62 9.76
N GLU A 92 27.98 3.59 10.33
CA GLU A 92 28.26 2.15 10.19
C GLU A 92 29.74 1.83 9.84
N ASN A 93 30.66 2.28 10.71
CA ASN A 93 32.13 2.24 10.60
C ASN A 93 32.85 3.54 10.15
N LEU A 94 32.61 4.64 10.87
CA LEU A 94 33.70 5.58 11.10
C LEU A 94 33.86 5.75 12.61
N SER A 95 34.88 5.11 13.18
CA SER A 95 35.34 5.39 14.53
C SER A 95 35.69 6.87 14.58
N ILE A 96 34.84 7.67 15.21
CA ILE A 96 35.15 9.06 15.50
C ILE A 96 36.34 8.98 16.47
N GLY A 97 37.51 9.33 15.95
CA GLY A 97 38.77 9.21 16.67
C GLY A 97 38.63 9.82 18.05
N MET A 98 38.91 9.00 19.06
CA MET A 98 39.42 9.48 20.34
C MET A 98 40.68 10.28 20.01
N SER A 99 40.57 11.61 20.12
CA SER A 99 41.72 12.50 20.19
C SER A 99 41.94 12.92 21.64
#